data_AF-A0A2D9LPR7-F1
#
_entry.id   AF-A0A2D9LPR7-F1
#
_cell.length_a   1.000
_cell.length_b   1.000
_cell.length_c   1.000
_cell.angle_alpha   90.00
_cell.angle_beta   90.00
_cell.angle_gamma   90.00
#
_symmetry.space_group_name_H-M   'P 1'
#
loop_
_entity.id
_entity.type
_entity.pdbx_description
1 polymer ?
#
loop_
_entity_poly.entity_id
_entity_poly.type
_entity_poly.pdbx_seq_one_letter_code
_entity_poly.pdbx_strand_id
1 'polypeptide(L)' 'WGFTIGSTSENKFHRGSEELDKILTKRGVHDLLMFDGKSCDGLFGLPVYLRKELHKETRIITEHDPLYVV' A
#
# COMPACT_ATOMS: atom_id res chain seq x y z
N TRP A 1 7.87 -9.11 -2.67
CA TRP A 1 7.87 -7.66 -2.99
C TRP A 1 6.95 -6.94 -2.04
N GLY A 2 7.29 -5.71 -1.65
CA GLY A 2 6.47 -4.85 -0.80
C GLY A 2 6.29 -3.49 -1.46
N PHE A 3 5.11 -2.91 -1.32
CA PHE A 3 4.76 -1.60 -1.83
C PHE A 3 4.21 -0.76 -0.67
N THR A 4 4.38 0.57 -0.75
CA THR A 4 3.86 1.51 0.24
C THR A 4 3.22 2.70 -0.47
N ILE A 5 2.26 3.35 0.20
CA ILE A 5 1.62 4.58 -0.30
C ILE A 5 1.88 5.68 0.72
N GLY A 6 2.50 6.78 0.27
CA GLY A 6 2.70 7.99 1.07
C GLY A 6 1.99 9.17 0.43
N SER A 7 1.31 10.00 1.22
CA SER A 7 0.63 11.21 0.78
C SER A 7 0.65 12.25 1.89
N THR A 8 0.84 13.53 1.53
CA THR A 8 0.73 14.68 2.45
C THR A 8 -0.73 15.12 2.67
N SER A 9 -1.67 14.59 1.88
CA SER A 9 -3.11 14.85 2.00
C SER A 9 -3.77 13.77 2.85
N GLU A 10 -4.47 14.17 3.92
CA GLU A 10 -5.12 13.29 4.91
C GLU A 10 -6.26 12.42 4.35
N ASN A 11 -6.77 12.70 3.14
CA ASN A 11 -8.06 12.20 2.66
C ASN A 11 -8.01 11.20 1.49
N LYS A 12 -6.88 10.55 1.19
CA LYS A 12 -6.73 9.82 -0.09
C LYS A 12 -6.46 8.33 -0.04
N PHE A 13 -6.41 7.72 1.13
CA PHE A 13 -6.30 6.26 1.20
C PHE A 13 -7.71 5.66 1.15
N HIS A 14 -7.97 4.81 0.16
CA HIS A 14 -9.24 4.12 0.03
C HIS A 14 -9.57 3.34 1.28
N ARG A 15 -10.82 3.46 1.72
CA ARG A 15 -11.26 2.93 3.00
C ARG A 15 -11.99 1.59 2.89
N GLY A 16 -12.20 1.08 1.67
CA GLY A 16 -12.69 -0.28 1.45
C GLY A 16 -12.75 -0.70 -0.02
N SER A 17 -12.75 -2.02 -0.23
CA SER A 17 -12.86 -2.69 -1.53
C SER A 17 -13.99 -2.16 -2.42
N GLU A 18 -15.20 -1.98 -1.88
CA GLU A 18 -16.34 -1.52 -2.68
C GLU A 18 -16.18 -0.10 -3.26
N GLU A 19 -15.51 0.78 -2.53
CA GLU A 19 -15.23 2.15 -2.99
C GLU A 19 -14.21 2.13 -4.13
N LEU A 20 -13.20 1.26 -4.03
CA LEU A 20 -12.21 1.06 -5.09
C LEU A 20 -12.88 0.58 -6.38
N ASP A 21 -13.74 -0.43 -6.29
CA ASP A 21 -14.42 -0.99 -7.47
C ASP A 21 -15.33 0.04 -8.15
N LYS A 22 -16.02 0.88 -7.36
CA LYS A 22 -16.79 2.03 -7.90
C LYS A 22 -15.89 3.01 -8.65
N ILE A 23 -14.69 3.26 -8.14
CA ILE A 23 -13.74 4.19 -8.76
C ILE A 23 -13.10 3.61 -10.02
N LEU A 24 -12.74 2.32 -10.01
CA LEU A 24 -12.26 1.62 -11.21
C LEU A 24 -13.32 1.68 -12.31
N THR A 25 -14.58 1.34 -11.97
CA THR A 25 -15.73 1.41 -12.89
C THR A 25 -15.94 2.82 -13.42
N LYS A 26 -15.99 3.84 -12.54
CA LYS A 26 -16.17 5.25 -12.93
C LYS A 26 -15.07 5.75 -13.87
N ARG A 27 -13.85 5.20 -13.75
CA ARG A 27 -12.70 5.54 -14.59
C ARG A 27 -12.61 4.70 -15.87
N GLY A 28 -13.54 3.77 -16.10
CA GLY A 28 -13.50 2.87 -17.24
C GLY A 28 -12.32 1.90 -17.20
N VAL A 29 -11.81 1.57 -16.01
CA VAL A 29 -10.75 0.57 -15.84
C VAL A 29 -11.41 -0.78 -15.62
N HIS A 30 -11.23 -1.68 -16.58
CA HIS A 30 -11.81 -3.02 -16.61
C HIS A 30 -10.74 -4.06 -17.01
N ASP A 31 -11.10 -5.34 -16.94
CA ASP A 31 -10.28 -6.49 -17.37
C ASP A 31 -8.89 -6.58 -16.71
N LEU A 32 -8.76 -6.09 -15.47
CA LEU A 32 -7.56 -6.27 -14.68
C LEU A 32 -7.47 -7.74 -14.22
N LEU A 33 -6.37 -8.41 -14.58
CA LEU A 33 -6.18 -9.84 -14.30
C LEU A 33 -5.90 -10.16 -12.82
N MET A 34 -5.52 -9.16 -12.03
CA MET A 34 -5.03 -9.36 -10.66
C MET A 34 -5.61 -8.38 -9.64
N PHE A 35 -6.10 -7.22 -10.07
CA PHE A 35 -6.36 -6.10 -9.16
C PHE A 35 -7.83 -5.68 -9.19
N ASP A 36 -8.45 -5.74 -8.02
CA ASP A 36 -9.80 -5.27 -7.70
C ASP A 36 -9.82 -4.79 -6.24
N GLY A 37 -11.00 -4.41 -5.74
CA GLY A 37 -11.22 -4.04 -4.34
C GLY A 37 -10.67 -5.08 -3.36
N LYS A 38 -11.03 -6.35 -3.52
CA LYS A 38 -10.64 -7.42 -2.58
C LYS A 38 -9.15 -7.70 -2.59
N SER A 39 -8.53 -7.66 -3.76
CA SER A 39 -7.09 -7.85 -3.93
C SER A 39 -6.33 -6.70 -3.28
N CYS A 40 -6.83 -5.46 -3.38
CA CYS A 40 -6.27 -4.32 -2.67
C CYS A 40 -6.32 -4.52 -1.14
N ASP A 41 -7.47 -4.90 -0.59
CA ASP A 41 -7.61 -5.18 0.85
C ASP A 41 -6.61 -6.27 1.28
N GLY A 42 -6.43 -7.32 0.48
CA GLY A 42 -5.45 -8.39 0.72
C GLY A 42 -4.00 -7.92 0.67
N LEU A 43 -3.63 -7.06 -0.29
CA LEU A 43 -2.27 -6.53 -0.42
C LEU A 43 -1.82 -5.71 0.81
N PHE A 44 -2.76 -4.99 1.45
CA PHE A 44 -2.49 -4.23 2.67
C PHE A 44 -2.83 -5.00 3.96
N GLY A 45 -3.36 -6.22 3.84
CA GLY A 45 -3.60 -7.17 4.92
C GLY A 45 -2.34 -7.87 5.41
N LEU A 46 -1.34 -7.11 5.87
CA LEU A 46 -0.01 -7.65 6.22
C LEU A 46 -0.08 -8.70 7.34
N PRO A 47 0.70 -9.80 7.28
CA PRO A 47 0.80 -10.78 8.37
C PRO A 47 1.25 -10.18 9.71
N VAL A 48 0.84 -10.80 10.82
CA VAL A 48 1.12 -10.31 12.18
C VAL A 48 2.61 -10.04 12.43
N TYR A 49 3.49 -10.94 12.00
CA TYR A 49 4.93 -10.79 12.22
C TYR A 49 5.48 -9.56 11.48
N LEU A 50 5.03 -9.32 10.25
CA LEU A 50 5.49 -8.20 9.43
C LEU A 50 5.04 -6.86 10.03
N ARG A 51 3.78 -6.79 10.50
CA ARG A 51 3.29 -5.58 11.22
C ARG A 51 4.13 -5.27 12.47
N LYS A 52 4.55 -6.29 13.22
CA LYS A 52 5.39 -6.11 14.40
C LYS A 52 6.78 -5.58 14.07
N GLU A 53 7.43 -6.11 13.04
CA GLU A 53 8.76 -5.64 12.64
C GLU A 53 8.71 -4.23 12.05
N LEU A 54 7.70 -3.92 11.22
CA LEU A 54 7.49 -2.55 10.71
C LEU A 54 7.30 -1.53 11.83
N HIS A 55 6.67 -1.91 12.94
CA HIS A 55 6.47 -1.02 14.09
C HIS A 55 7.73 -0.82 14.95
N LYS A 56 8.70 -1.74 14.87
CA LYS A 56 9.98 -1.64 15.58
C LYS A 56 11.05 -0.90 14.78
N GLU A 57 10.86 -0.78 13.46
CA GLU A 57 11.83 -0.11 12.60
C GLU A 57 11.97 1.36 12.98
N THR A 58 13.21 1.82 13.11
CA THR A 58 13.56 3.18 13.55
C THR A 58 14.50 3.89 12.59
N ARG A 59 15.06 3.17 11.61
CA ARG A 59 15.98 3.73 10.65
C ARG A 59 15.28 4.75 9.74
N ILE A 60 15.93 5.90 9.57
CA ILE A 60 15.55 6.92 8.58
C ILE A 60 16.70 7.01 7.57
N ILE A 61 16.41 6.71 6.31
CA ILE A 61 17.39 6.84 5.23
C ILE A 61 17.53 8.33 4.89
N THR A 62 18.75 8.84 4.94
CA THR A 62 19.05 10.24 4.64
C THR A 62 20.23 10.35 3.68
N GLU A 63 20.50 11.54 3.16
CA GLU A 63 21.69 11.79 2.33
C GLU A 63 23.00 11.56 3.11
N HIS A 64 23.01 11.80 4.42
CA HIS A 64 24.18 11.63 5.28
C HIS A 64 24.34 10.21 5.83
N ASP A 65 23.25 9.43 5.90
CA ASP A 65 23.24 8.02 6.31
C ASP A 65 22.39 7.18 5.33
N PRO A 66 22.92 6.89 4.14
CA PRO A 66 22.22 6.10 3.12
C PRO A 66 22.16 4.61 3.45
N LEU A 67 21.15 3.92 2.91
CA LEU A 67 21.04 2.46 2.95
C LEU A 67 21.64 1.85 1.67
N TYR A 68 22.49 0.84 1.84
CA TYR A 68 22.99 0.00 0.76
C TYR A 68 22.71 -1.47 1.09
N VAL A 69 22.49 -2.26 0.04
CA VAL A 69 22.37 -3.73 0.13
C VAL A 69 23.56 -4.31 -0.64
N VAL A 70 24.31 -5.22 -0.01
CA VAL A 70 25.49 -5.89 -0.59
C VAL A 70 25.11 -7.29 -1.04
#